data_AF-A0A6M3MEG5-F1
#
_entry.id   AF-A0A6M3MEG5-F1
#
_cell.length_a   1.000
_cell.length_b   1.000
_cell.length_c   1.000
_cell.angle_alpha   90.00
_cell.angle_beta   90.00
_cell.angle_gamma   90.00
#
_symmetry.space_group_name_H-M   'P 1'
#
loop_
_entity.id
_entity.type
_entity.pdbx_description
1 polymer ?
#
loop_
_entity_poly.entity_id
_entity_poly.type
_entity_poly.pdbx_seq_one_letter_code
_entity_poly.pdbx_strand_id
1 'polypeptide(L)' 'MRPKKGDLVELVSRGRGHSKEGKVLVVAETGVHFIIETRYKDYIKRQFVGLSGIKRIISKVDSEVE' A
#
# COMPACT_ATOMS: atom_id res chain seq x y z
N MET A 1 -2.26 -8.31 -10.49
CA MET A 1 -1.99 -8.78 -9.11
C MET A 1 -2.66 -7.80 -8.14
N ARG A 2 -3.53 -8.28 -7.23
CA ARG A 2 -4.26 -7.39 -6.28
C ARG A 2 -3.58 -7.45 -4.89
N PRO A 3 -3.25 -6.31 -4.27
CA PRO A 3 -2.74 -6.27 -2.89
C PRO A 3 -3.76 -6.78 -1.88
N LYS A 4 -3.28 -7.45 -0.84
CA LYS A 4 -4.06 -7.88 0.32
C LYS A 4 -3.75 -7.01 1.54
N LYS A 5 -4.62 -7.07 2.54
CA LYS A 5 -4.34 -6.50 3.85
C LYS A 5 -3.03 -7.09 4.40
N GLY A 6 -2.14 -6.23 4.84
CA GLY A 6 -0.83 -6.58 5.36
C GLY A 6 0.31 -6.42 4.35
N ASP A 7 0.02 -6.49 3.04
CA ASP A 7 1.05 -6.39 2.00
C ASP A 7 1.82 -5.08 2.10
N LEU A 8 3.12 -5.14 1.83
CA LEU A 8 3.96 -3.96 1.66
C LEU A 8 3.97 -3.60 0.18
N VAL A 9 3.62 -2.35 -0.14
CA VAL A 9 3.50 -1.89 -1.53
C VAL A 9 4.30 -0.62 -1.78
N GLU A 10 4.77 -0.47 -3.02
CA GLU A 10 5.37 0.75 -3.52
C GLU A 10 4.28 1.62 -4.16
N LEU A 11 4.17 2.87 -3.73
CA LEU A 11 3.23 3.85 -4.25
C LEU A 11 3.83 4.64 -5.42
N VAL A 12 2.98 5.01 -6.37
CA VAL A 12 3.32 5.96 -7.43
C VAL A 12 3.42 7.35 -6.80
N SER A 13 4.64 7.88 -6.71
CA SER A 13 4.90 9.27 -6.29
C SER A 13 4.89 10.19 -7.52
N ARG A 14 4.13 11.29 -7.45
CA ARG A 14 4.13 12.34 -8.49
C ARG A 14 5.29 13.34 -8.36
N GLY A 15 6.15 13.21 -7.35
CA GLY A 15 7.27 14.12 -7.09
C GLY A 15 8.62 13.41 -7.02
N ARG A 16 9.64 14.05 -7.64
CA ARG A 16 11.10 13.77 -7.63
C ARG A 16 11.49 12.37 -7.13
N GLY A 17 11.48 11.36 -7.99
CA GLY A 17 12.28 10.12 -7.86
C GLY A 17 12.15 9.25 -6.59
N HIS A 18 11.36 9.65 -5.59
CA HIS A 18 11.23 8.92 -4.33
C HIS A 18 10.03 7.99 -4.43
N SER A 19 10.32 6.69 -4.52
CA SER A 19 9.34 5.66 -4.19
C SER A 19 8.90 5.81 -2.74
N LYS A 20 7.60 5.62 -2.48
CA LYS A 20 7.04 5.62 -1.12
C LYS A 20 6.50 4.24 -0.84
N GLU A 21 6.99 3.62 0.22
CA GLU A 21 6.49 2.33 0.66
C GLU A 21 5.30 2.55 1.59
N GLY A 22 4.35 1.62 1.58
CA GLY A 22 3.22 1.67 2.49
C GLY A 22 2.67 0.29 2.74
N LYS A 23 2.12 0.10 3.94
CA LYS A 23 1.44 -1.13 4.34
C LYS A 23 -0.04 -1.01 4.03
N VAL A 24 -0.61 -2.01 3.35
CA VAL A 24 -2.05 -2.07 3.11
C VAL A 24 -2.74 -2.42 4.43
N LEU A 25 -3.56 -1.52 4.95
CA LEU A 25 -4.34 -1.74 6.18
C LEU A 25 -5.73 -2.33 5.90
N VAL A 26 -6.34 -1.86 4.81
CA VAL A 26 -7.71 -2.25 4.42
C VAL A 26 -7.76 -2.37 2.91
N VAL A 27 -8.43 -3.42 2.45
CA VAL A 27 -8.88 -3.58 1.06
C VAL A 27 -10.38 -3.32 1.07
N ALA A 28 -10.85 -2.27 0.38
CA ALA A 28 -12.29 -2.00 0.29
C ALA A 28 -12.99 -3.11 -0.51
N GLU A 29 -14.29 -3.33 -0.30
CA GLU A 29 -15.07 -4.45 -0.89
C GLU A 29 -14.87 -4.65 -2.40
N THR A 30 -14.68 -3.55 -3.15
CA THR A 30 -14.48 -3.62 -4.60
C THR A 30 -13.08 -4.13 -4.99
N GLY A 31 -12.13 -4.20 -4.07
CA GLY A 31 -10.73 -4.57 -4.32
C GLY A 31 -9.98 -3.57 -5.20
N VAL A 32 -10.58 -2.41 -5.47
CA VAL A 32 -10.01 -1.33 -6.31
C VAL A 32 -9.33 -0.26 -5.47
N HIS A 33 -9.74 -0.14 -4.20
CA HIS A 33 -9.26 0.87 -3.28
C HIS A 33 -8.69 0.28 -2.00
N PHE A 34 -7.68 0.97 -1.47
CA PHE A 34 -6.86 0.52 -0.36
C PHE A 34 -6.63 1.67 0.59
N ILE A 35 -6.70 1.40 1.90
CA ILE A 35 -6.15 2.30 2.90
C ILE A 35 -4.71 1.90 3.13
N ILE A 36 -3.79 2.79 2.81
CA ILE A 36 -2.35 2.55 2.90
C ILE A 36 -1.75 3.45 3.97
N GLU A 37 -0.99 2.85 4.87
CA GLU A 37 -0.20 3.54 5.87
C GLU A 37 1.24 3.67 5.40
N THR A 38 1.71 4.90 5.26
CA THR A 38 3.11 5.22 4.99
C THR A 38 3.71 5.87 6.23
N ARG A 39 4.82 5.31 6.70
CA ARG A 39 5.57 5.84 7.82
C ARG A 39 6.63 6.81 7.30
N TYR A 40 6.51 8.08 7.70
CA TYR A 40 7.55 9.08 7.51
C TYR A 40 8.37 9.16 8.80
N LYS A 41 9.53 9.83 8.74
CA LYS A 41 10.42 10.00 9.89
C LYS A 41 9.70 10.57 11.11
N ASP A 42 8.85 11.57 10.89
CA ASP A 42 8.27 12.37 11.97
C ASP A 42 6.76 12.11 12.17
N TYR A 43 6.11 11.40 11.24
CA TYR A 43 4.68 11.16 11.29
C TYR A 43 4.24 9.94 10.49
N ILE A 44 3.01 9.49 10.76
CA ILE A 44 2.36 8.43 10.00
C ILE A 44 1.26 9.06 9.14
N LYS A 45 1.22 8.69 7.86
CA LYS A 45 0.16 9.12 6.94
C LYS A 45 -0.67 7.92 6.52
N ARG A 46 -1.99 8.03 6.67
CA ARG A 46 -2.96 7.10 6.10
C ARG A 46 -3.66 7.76 4.94
N GLN A 47 -3.72 7.07 3.80
CA GLN A 47 -4.35 7.61 2.60
C GLN A 47 -5.15 6.55 1.87
N PHE A 48 -6.25 7.00 1.25
CA PHE A 48 -7.06 6.20 0.35
C PHE A 48 -6.40 6.21 -1.03
N VAL A 49 -6.10 5.02 -1.55
CA VAL A 49 -5.32 4.84 -2.78
C VAL A 49 -6.03 3.84 -3.67
N GLY A 50 -6.27 4.20 -4.92
CA GLY A 50 -6.74 3.27 -5.95
C GLY A 50 -5.60 2.39 -6.48
N LEU A 51 -5.93 1.29 -7.16
CA LEU A 51 -4.93 0.37 -7.73
C LEU A 51 -3.88 1.08 -8.61
N SER A 52 -4.26 2.12 -9.36
CA SER A 52 -3.35 2.94 -10.19
C SER A 52 -2.33 3.76 -9.39
N GLY A 53 -2.57 3.99 -8.10
CA GLY A 53 -1.62 4.63 -7.19
C GLY A 53 -0.60 3.65 -6.60
N ILE A 54 -0.71 2.35 -6.89
CA ILE A 54 0.21 1.31 -6.45
C ILE A 54 1.06 0.89 -7.66
N LYS A 55 2.37 1.07 -7.53
CA LYS A 55 3.34 0.73 -8.57
C LYS A 55 3.65 -0.76 -8.59
N ARG A 56 3.91 -1.35 -7.42
CA ARG A 56 4.12 -2.80 -7.26
C ARG A 56 3.93 -3.25 -5.81
N ILE A 57 3.72 -4.55 -5.61
CA ILE A 57 3.82 -5.18 -4.28
C ILE A 57 5.30 -5.49 -4.03
N ILE A 58 5.83 -5.03 -2.89
CA ILE A 58 7.21 -5.20 -2.46
C ILE A 58 7.36 -6.52 -1.70
N SER A 59 6.49 -6.75 -0.72
CA SER A 59 6.36 -8.03 -0.05
C SER A 59 4.89 -8.39 0.11
N LYS A 60 4.59 -9.68 -0.04
CA LYS A 60 3.30 -10.22 0.30
C LYS A 60 3.37 -10.73 1.72
N VAL A 61 2.28 -10.58 2.45
CA VAL A 61 2.12 -11.39 3.65
C VAL A 61 1.78 -12.78 3.16
N ASP A 62 2.63 -13.74 3.47
CA ASP A 62 2.31 -15.15 3.29
C ASP A 62 1.05 -15.41 4.11
N SER A 63 -0.02 -15.86 3.45
CA SER A 63 -1.22 -16.32 4.12
C SER A 63 -0.91 -17.65 4.80
N GLU A 64 -0.12 -17.61 5.87
CA GLU A 64 0.04 -18.69 6.83
C GLU A 64 -0.32 -18.15 8.20
N VAL A 65 -1.62 -18.02 8.48
CA VAL A 65 -2.24 -18.42 9.76
C VAL A 65 -3.71 -18.73 9.45
N GLU A 66 -4.12 -19.90 9.94
CA GLU A 66 -5.43 -20.57 9.87
C GLU A 66 -6.67 -19.69 10.05
#